data_AF-A0A542KR31-F1
#
_entry.id   AF-A0A542KR31-F1
#
_cell.length_a   1.000
_cell.length_b   1.000
_cell.length_c   1.000
_cell.angle_alpha   90.00
_cell.angle_beta   90.00
_cell.angle_gamma   90.00
#
_symmetry.space_group_name_H-M   'P 1'
#
loop_
_entity.id
_entity.type
_entity.pdbx_description
1 polymer ?
#
loop_
_entity_poly.entity_id
_entity_poly.type
_entity_poly.pdbx_seq_one_letter_code
_entity_poly.pdbx_strand_id
1 'polypeptide(L)'
;MTGPTPRSGGCGGGCACGGPAPQGAGGGCGSAGAGGDGGLLSIGRRHADGTVGPLGMAGVLGAAVGAGATAAVGSAATTAERGGGDGGFGSGQDPAAGSGYRSAPPRMGFFTDTSVCIGCKACEVACKEWNAIPEDGLTFTGMSYDNTIGLGADSWRHVAFIEQDKPLAGQVTGGVTGEDAQGMRWLMASDVCKHCTEAACLDVCPTGSLFRTEFGTVVVQEDICNGCGYCVPACPYGVIDQRHGDGRVWKCTLCYDRLEVGQQPACAKACPTDSIQFGPLDELRERAALRVDQLHEAGVTEARLYGHDPQDGVGGDGAFFLLLDEPEVYGLPPDPVVTTRDLPRMWKLTAVAAVSLAASVAAAFARRAGR
;
A
#
# COMPACT_ATOMS: atom_id res chain seq x y z
N MET A 1 -27.30 -60.26 11.75
CA MET A 1 -27.13 -59.72 13.11
C MET A 1 -27.05 -58.20 12.96
N THR A 2 -28.21 -57.56 12.72
CA THR A 2 -28.96 -56.75 13.71
C THR A 2 -28.18 -55.54 14.21
N GLY A 3 -28.54 -54.36 13.70
CA GLY A 3 -28.07 -53.03 14.17
C GLY A 3 -28.56 -52.69 15.58
N PRO A 4 -28.59 -51.40 16.00
CA PRO A 4 -29.32 -50.35 15.27
C PRO A 4 -28.73 -48.92 15.27
N THR A 5 -29.03 -48.15 14.22
CA THR A 5 -29.46 -46.73 14.27
C THR A 5 -31.00 -46.71 14.47
N PRO A 6 -31.72 -45.64 14.94
CA PRO A 6 -31.69 -44.28 14.37
C PRO A 6 -32.18 -43.09 15.24
N ARG A 7 -32.14 -41.86 14.66
CA ARG A 7 -33.22 -40.84 14.50
C ARG A 7 -32.56 -39.47 14.21
N SER A 8 -32.70 -38.74 13.10
CA SER A 8 -33.77 -38.40 12.13
C SER A 8 -34.85 -37.43 12.63
N GLY A 9 -34.80 -36.20 12.11
CA GLY A 9 -35.87 -35.20 12.02
C GLY A 9 -35.23 -33.89 11.52
N GLY A 10 -35.55 -33.26 10.40
CA GLY A 10 -36.73 -33.33 9.53
C GLY A 10 -37.13 -31.88 9.23
N CYS A 11 -36.97 -31.43 7.99
CA CYS A 11 -37.31 -30.09 7.50
C CYS A 11 -38.82 -29.81 7.47
N GLY A 12 -39.17 -28.53 7.56
CA GLY A 12 -40.43 -27.90 7.13
C GLY A 12 -40.39 -26.45 7.64
N GLY A 13 -40.44 -25.38 6.86
CA GLY A 13 -41.17 -25.10 5.62
C GLY A 13 -42.07 -23.90 5.92
N GLY A 14 -42.02 -22.84 5.10
CA GLY A 14 -43.05 -21.79 5.11
C GLY A 14 -42.57 -20.34 5.00
N CYS A 15 -42.74 -19.77 3.81
CA CYS A 15 -42.69 -18.34 3.49
C CYS A 15 -43.75 -17.53 4.27
N ALA A 16 -43.50 -16.23 4.50
CA ALA A 16 -44.40 -15.13 4.09
C ALA A 16 -43.92 -13.73 4.54
N CYS A 17 -43.99 -12.79 3.60
CA CYS A 17 -43.86 -11.34 3.77
C CYS A 17 -45.13 -10.70 4.35
N GLY A 18 -45.00 -9.53 4.99
CA GLY A 18 -46.10 -8.55 5.17
C GLY A 18 -46.17 -7.88 6.55
N GLY A 19 -45.95 -6.56 6.63
CA GLY A 19 -45.97 -5.73 7.86
C GLY A 19 -47.39 -5.45 8.42
N PRO A 20 -47.70 -4.29 9.08
CA PRO A 20 -46.87 -3.20 9.61
C PRO A 20 -46.99 -3.01 11.15
N ALA A 21 -46.24 -2.05 11.69
CA ALA A 21 -46.13 -1.67 13.12
C ALA A 21 -47.42 -1.15 13.79
N PRO A 22 -47.43 -1.08 15.14
CA PRO A 22 -48.10 0.01 15.85
C PRO A 22 -47.17 0.83 16.73
N GLN A 23 -47.58 2.08 16.92
CA GLN A 23 -46.92 3.19 17.60
C GLN A 23 -47.16 3.17 19.11
N GLY A 24 -46.20 3.72 19.87
CA GLY A 24 -46.50 4.70 20.93
C GLY A 24 -46.50 4.24 22.40
N ALA A 25 -45.41 4.55 23.11
CA ALA A 25 -45.33 5.10 24.48
C ALA A 25 -43.82 5.21 24.80
N GLY A 26 -43.21 6.33 25.21
CA GLY A 26 -43.68 7.47 25.98
C GLY A 26 -42.83 7.57 27.25
N GLY A 27 -41.84 8.47 27.26
CA GLY A 27 -40.96 8.79 28.41
C GLY A 27 -39.51 8.92 27.96
N GLY A 28 -38.84 10.08 27.91
CA GLY A 28 -39.06 11.33 28.60
C GLY A 28 -37.99 11.50 29.69
N CYS A 29 -36.80 11.98 29.33
CA CYS A 29 -35.92 12.69 30.26
C CYS A 29 -35.07 13.71 29.48
N GLY A 30 -35.31 15.00 29.74
CA GLY A 30 -34.58 16.15 29.17
C GLY A 30 -33.11 16.16 29.61
N SER A 31 -32.19 16.59 28.75
CA SER A 31 -31.86 17.98 28.37
C SER A 31 -30.80 18.62 29.26
N ALA A 32 -29.60 18.80 28.71
CA ALA A 32 -28.74 19.94 28.98
C ALA A 32 -27.97 20.24 27.68
N GLY A 33 -28.35 21.34 27.03
CA GLY A 33 -27.67 21.86 25.86
C GLY A 33 -26.59 22.87 26.23
N ALA A 34 -25.60 23.01 25.35
CA ALA A 34 -24.87 24.24 25.12
C ALA A 34 -24.58 24.30 23.62
N GLY A 35 -25.15 25.30 22.96
CA GLY A 35 -25.00 25.55 21.53
C GLY A 35 -23.69 26.25 21.17
N GLY A 36 -23.42 26.33 19.87
CA GLY A 36 -22.27 27.01 19.30
C GLY A 36 -22.19 26.82 17.79
N ASP A 37 -23.15 27.43 17.10
CA ASP A 37 -23.09 28.07 15.77
C ASP A 37 -22.22 27.48 14.64
N GLY A 38 -22.92 27.17 13.55
CA GLY A 38 -22.35 26.82 12.26
C GLY A 38 -21.69 28.00 11.54
N GLY A 39 -20.64 27.67 10.79
CA GLY A 39 -20.07 28.53 9.77
C GLY A 39 -19.76 27.70 8.53
N LEU A 40 -20.58 27.87 7.48
CA LEU A 40 -20.27 27.42 6.13
C LEU A 40 -18.94 28.05 5.67
N LEU A 41 -17.95 27.24 5.33
CA LEU A 41 -16.77 27.68 4.60
C LEU A 41 -16.90 27.25 3.14
N SER A 42 -17.30 28.21 2.32
CA SER A 42 -17.25 28.15 0.86
C SER A 42 -15.79 28.15 0.39
N ILE A 43 -15.36 27.05 -0.23
CA ILE A 43 -14.05 26.98 -0.90
C ILE A 43 -14.18 27.65 -2.27
N GLY A 44 -13.81 28.93 -2.31
CA GLY A 44 -13.63 29.68 -3.55
C GLY A 44 -12.33 29.28 -4.26
N ARG A 45 -12.46 28.87 -5.53
CA ARG A 45 -11.36 28.78 -6.51
C ARG A 45 -10.49 30.04 -6.46
N ARG A 46 -9.17 29.89 -6.35
CA ARG A 46 -8.24 30.93 -6.79
C ARG A 46 -7.17 30.37 -7.71
N HIS A 47 -7.09 31.03 -8.85
CA HIS A 47 -6.11 30.92 -9.90
C HIS A 47 -4.68 31.11 -9.37
N ALA A 48 -3.77 30.41 -10.05
CA ALA A 48 -2.34 30.64 -9.99
C ALA A 48 -1.99 32.07 -10.43
N ASP A 49 -1.15 32.73 -9.66
CA ASP A 49 -0.08 33.55 -10.23
C ASP A 49 1.06 33.72 -9.23
N GLY A 50 2.29 33.58 -9.72
CA GLY A 50 3.50 33.55 -8.93
C GLY A 50 3.98 34.94 -8.48
N THR A 51 4.67 34.97 -7.35
CA THR A 51 5.90 35.71 -7.05
C THR A 51 6.11 35.74 -5.53
N VAL A 52 7.17 35.11 -5.02
CA VAL A 52 7.56 35.21 -3.60
C VAL A 52 8.92 35.93 -3.54
N GLY A 53 8.92 37.14 -3.00
CA GLY A 53 10.12 37.92 -2.70
C GLY A 53 10.77 37.52 -1.36
N PRO A 54 12.03 37.91 -1.10
CA PRO A 54 12.80 37.42 0.02
C PRO A 54 12.54 38.25 1.29
N LEU A 55 12.33 37.60 2.43
CA LEU A 55 12.33 38.25 3.75
C LEU A 55 13.55 37.83 4.57
N GLY A 56 14.52 38.76 4.61
CA GLY A 56 15.16 39.29 5.82
C GLY A 56 15.63 38.32 6.91
N MET A 57 16.92 38.01 6.86
CA MET A 57 17.76 37.60 8.01
C MET A 57 17.97 38.77 8.97
N ALA A 58 17.67 38.60 10.27
CA ALA A 58 18.31 39.35 11.35
C ALA A 58 18.23 38.62 12.71
N GLY A 59 19.34 38.00 13.09
CA GLY A 59 19.98 38.12 14.40
C GLY A 59 19.34 37.51 15.64
N VAL A 60 20.00 36.48 16.20
CA VAL A 60 20.45 36.46 17.61
C VAL A 60 21.75 35.62 17.68
N LEU A 61 22.89 36.28 17.88
CA LEU A 61 24.13 35.63 18.35
C LEU A 61 24.05 35.52 19.88
N GLY A 62 23.97 34.30 20.41
CA GLY A 62 24.15 34.00 21.83
C GLY A 62 25.44 33.20 22.03
N ALA A 63 26.38 33.77 22.77
CA ALA A 63 27.67 33.17 23.11
C ALA A 63 27.51 32.03 24.14
N ALA A 64 28.23 30.93 23.93
CA ALA A 64 28.59 30.00 25.00
C ALA A 64 30.02 29.49 24.74
N VAL A 65 30.97 29.93 25.57
CA VAL A 65 32.33 29.41 25.62
C VAL A 65 32.47 28.59 26.90
N GLY A 66 32.83 27.31 26.73
CA GLY A 66 33.74 26.60 27.63
C GLY A 66 33.14 25.68 28.70
N ALA A 67 33.28 24.37 28.49
CA ALA A 67 33.91 23.46 29.46
C ALA A 67 34.28 22.15 28.74
N GLY A 68 35.53 21.73 28.90
CA GLY A 68 36.15 20.66 28.12
C GLY A 68 35.70 19.24 28.48
N ALA A 69 35.78 18.38 27.48
CA ALA A 69 35.93 16.95 27.65
C ALA A 69 36.99 16.47 26.64
N THR A 70 38.14 16.10 27.15
CA THR A 70 39.23 15.43 26.43
C THR A 70 38.72 14.09 25.88
N ALA A 71 38.62 13.95 24.56
CA ALA A 71 38.39 12.67 23.91
C ALA A 71 39.73 11.92 23.82
N ALA A 72 39.88 10.87 24.62
CA ALA A 72 40.94 9.89 24.46
C ALA A 72 40.68 9.07 23.18
N VAL A 73 41.62 9.13 22.24
CA VAL A 73 41.61 8.34 21.02
C VAL A 73 42.15 6.94 21.37
N GLY A 74 41.26 6.03 21.72
CA GLY A 74 41.56 4.61 21.92
C GLY A 74 41.33 3.84 20.62
N SER A 75 42.40 3.56 19.88
CA SER A 75 42.37 2.65 18.74
C SER A 75 42.37 1.21 19.26
N ALA A 76 41.25 0.51 19.12
CA ALA A 76 41.17 -0.94 19.29
C ALA A 76 40.62 -1.52 17.99
N ALA A 77 41.55 -1.88 17.09
CA ALA A 77 41.26 -2.67 15.92
C ALA A 77 40.95 -4.11 16.37
N THR A 78 39.66 -4.47 16.41
CA THR A 78 39.23 -5.86 16.35
C THR A 78 38.79 -6.13 14.91
N THR A 79 39.55 -7.01 14.25
CA THR A 79 39.26 -7.53 12.92
C THR A 79 38.02 -8.43 12.99
N ALA A 80 36.84 -7.83 12.84
CA ALA A 80 35.65 -8.55 12.43
C ALA A 80 35.58 -8.44 10.90
N GLU A 81 35.75 -9.58 10.23
CA GLU A 81 35.60 -9.71 8.78
C GLU A 81 34.17 -9.31 8.39
N ARG A 82 33.99 -8.03 8.03
CA ARG A 82 32.80 -7.57 7.31
C ARG A 82 32.93 -8.08 5.88
N GLY A 83 32.15 -9.12 5.56
CA GLY A 83 31.75 -9.36 4.18
C GLY A 83 31.16 -8.07 3.62
N GLY A 84 31.88 -7.46 2.68
CA GLY A 84 31.41 -6.29 1.94
C GLY A 84 30.24 -6.72 1.07
N GLY A 85 29.03 -6.53 1.57
CA GLY A 85 27.83 -6.45 0.75
C GLY A 85 27.63 -4.99 0.37
N ASP A 86 27.82 -4.67 -0.91
CA ASP A 86 27.36 -3.42 -1.47
C ASP A 86 25.84 -3.37 -1.26
N GLY A 87 25.39 -2.52 -0.34
CA GLY A 87 23.99 -2.38 0.09
C GLY A 87 23.07 -1.72 -0.95
N GLY A 88 23.20 -2.12 -2.21
CA GLY A 88 22.20 -1.91 -3.24
C GLY A 88 21.74 -3.28 -3.71
N PHE A 89 20.48 -3.62 -3.43
CA PHE A 89 19.84 -4.76 -4.08
C PHE A 89 19.90 -4.51 -5.59
N GLY A 90 20.67 -5.33 -6.30
CA GLY A 90 20.81 -5.21 -7.74
C GLY A 90 19.47 -5.52 -8.40
N SER A 91 19.02 -4.64 -9.28
CA SER A 91 17.81 -4.86 -10.08
C SER A 91 17.96 -6.20 -10.83
N GLY A 92 17.09 -7.16 -10.49
CA GLY A 92 17.08 -8.51 -11.08
C GLY A 92 17.45 -9.68 -10.16
N GLN A 93 17.77 -9.44 -8.88
CA GLN A 93 17.87 -10.54 -7.89
C GLN A 93 16.51 -10.85 -7.26
N ASP A 94 16.24 -12.14 -7.06
CA ASP A 94 15.11 -12.60 -6.27
C ASP A 94 15.21 -12.02 -4.83
N PRO A 95 14.22 -11.23 -4.38
CA PRO A 95 14.26 -10.62 -3.06
C PRO A 95 14.32 -11.64 -1.91
N ALA A 96 13.85 -12.88 -2.13
CA ALA A 96 14.00 -13.95 -1.14
C ALA A 96 15.48 -14.36 -0.99
N ALA A 97 16.20 -14.54 -2.10
CA ALA A 97 17.63 -14.84 -2.08
C ALA A 97 18.44 -13.72 -1.40
N GLY A 98 18.12 -12.45 -1.70
CA GLY A 98 18.72 -11.29 -1.04
C GLY A 98 18.47 -11.22 0.48
N SER A 99 17.41 -11.89 0.96
CA SER A 99 17.04 -11.98 2.37
C SER A 99 17.60 -13.22 3.08
N GLY A 100 18.44 -14.01 2.42
CA GLY A 100 19.15 -15.16 3.01
C GLY A 100 18.54 -16.53 2.70
N TYR A 101 17.45 -16.62 1.92
CA TYR A 101 16.86 -17.89 1.51
C TYR A 101 17.62 -18.49 0.31
N ARG A 102 18.51 -19.46 0.57
CA ARG A 102 19.37 -20.07 -0.46
C ARG A 102 18.66 -21.03 -1.42
N SER A 103 17.52 -21.57 -1.00
CA SER A 103 16.70 -22.51 -1.76
C SER A 103 15.22 -22.16 -1.59
N ALA A 104 14.90 -20.90 -1.86
CA ALA A 104 13.55 -20.39 -1.81
C ALA A 104 12.65 -21.09 -2.85
N PRO A 105 11.34 -21.30 -2.54
CA PRO A 105 10.33 -21.56 -3.55
C PRO A 105 10.28 -20.41 -4.59
N PRO A 106 9.61 -20.62 -5.74
CA PRO A 106 9.36 -19.52 -6.67
C PRO A 106 8.70 -18.33 -5.97
N ARG A 107 9.10 -17.11 -6.34
CA ARG A 107 8.43 -15.89 -5.85
C ARG A 107 6.97 -15.93 -6.26
N MET A 108 6.08 -15.80 -5.28
CA MET A 108 4.64 -15.84 -5.50
C MET A 108 4.08 -14.42 -5.57
N GLY A 109 3.01 -14.22 -6.33
CA GLY A 109 2.44 -12.90 -6.53
C GLY A 109 0.98 -12.88 -6.95
N PHE A 110 0.49 -11.68 -7.20
CA PHE A 110 -0.82 -11.42 -7.80
C PHE A 110 -0.68 -10.72 -9.16
N PHE A 111 -1.51 -11.13 -10.10
CA PHE A 111 -1.84 -10.36 -11.30
C PHE A 111 -3.31 -9.99 -11.24
N THR A 112 -3.61 -8.69 -11.16
CA THR A 112 -4.99 -8.20 -11.11
C THR A 112 -5.39 -7.61 -12.46
N ASP A 113 -6.26 -8.30 -13.20
CA ASP A 113 -6.86 -7.81 -14.43
C ASP A 113 -8.13 -7.01 -14.12
N THR A 114 -8.04 -5.68 -14.18
CA THR A 114 -9.19 -4.79 -13.91
C THR A 114 -10.26 -4.86 -15.01
N SER A 115 -9.93 -5.34 -16.21
CA SER A 115 -10.87 -5.44 -17.34
C SER A 115 -12.00 -6.44 -17.14
N VAL A 116 -11.82 -7.38 -16.21
CA VAL A 116 -12.81 -8.42 -15.86
C VAL A 116 -13.28 -8.30 -14.41
N CYS A 117 -12.88 -7.25 -13.70
CA CYS A 117 -13.37 -6.98 -12.36
C CYS A 117 -14.83 -6.51 -12.42
N ILE A 118 -15.71 -7.18 -11.68
CA ILE A 118 -17.14 -6.84 -11.63
C ILE A 118 -17.54 -6.10 -10.35
N GLY A 119 -16.58 -5.65 -9.55
CA GLY A 119 -16.86 -4.90 -8.32
C GLY A 119 -17.58 -5.66 -7.22
N CYS A 120 -17.65 -7.00 -7.24
CA CYS A 120 -18.48 -7.78 -6.31
C CYS A 120 -18.08 -7.72 -4.82
N LYS A 121 -16.92 -7.12 -4.49
CA LYS A 121 -16.32 -7.06 -3.14
C LYS A 121 -16.09 -8.40 -2.42
N ALA A 122 -16.27 -9.54 -3.10
CA ALA A 122 -16.01 -10.87 -2.52
C ALA A 122 -14.58 -11.03 -2.02
N CYS A 123 -13.62 -10.38 -2.70
CA CYS A 123 -12.21 -10.39 -2.30
C CYS A 123 -11.93 -9.59 -1.02
N GLU A 124 -12.70 -8.55 -0.70
CA GLU A 124 -12.61 -7.83 0.58
C GLU A 124 -13.13 -8.72 1.71
N VAL A 125 -14.33 -9.28 1.53
CA VAL A 125 -14.99 -10.14 2.53
C VAL A 125 -14.15 -11.38 2.83
N ALA A 126 -13.65 -12.07 1.80
CA ALA A 126 -12.79 -13.23 2.00
C ALA A 126 -11.46 -12.90 2.70
N CYS A 127 -10.93 -11.69 2.47
CA CYS A 127 -9.72 -11.21 3.15
C CYS A 127 -9.98 -11.01 4.65
N LYS A 128 -11.09 -10.34 5.00
CA LYS A 128 -11.46 -10.10 6.40
C LYS A 128 -11.79 -11.41 7.12
N GLU A 129 -12.58 -12.27 6.50
CA GLU A 129 -12.98 -13.55 7.08
C GLU A 129 -11.78 -14.45 7.38
N TRP A 130 -10.85 -14.57 6.42
CA TRP A 130 -9.67 -15.43 6.61
C TRP A 130 -8.74 -14.92 7.70
N ASN A 131 -8.47 -13.61 7.71
CA ASN A 131 -7.49 -13.01 8.62
C ASN A 131 -8.12 -12.51 9.94
N ALA A 132 -9.42 -12.75 10.15
CA ALA A 132 -10.20 -12.20 11.27
C ALA A 132 -9.99 -10.68 11.46
N ILE A 133 -9.94 -9.94 10.37
CA ILE A 133 -9.72 -8.48 10.40
C ILE A 133 -10.96 -7.82 11.00
N PRO A 134 -10.80 -6.88 11.95
CA PRO A 134 -11.92 -6.15 12.53
C PRO A 134 -12.78 -5.44 11.48
N GLU A 135 -14.04 -5.19 11.86
CA GLU A 135 -14.92 -4.31 11.10
C GLU A 135 -14.42 -2.86 11.20
N ASP A 136 -14.46 -2.14 10.07
CA ASP A 136 -14.08 -0.74 9.91
C ASP A 136 -15.30 0.21 9.86
N GLY A 137 -16.47 -0.31 10.22
CA GLY A 137 -17.75 0.40 10.33
C GLY A 137 -18.65 0.26 9.09
N LEU A 138 -19.96 0.43 9.30
CA LEU A 138 -20.99 0.38 8.24
C LEU A 138 -21.44 1.78 7.81
N THR A 139 -20.50 2.60 7.36
CA THR A 139 -20.81 3.97 6.93
C THR A 139 -21.10 4.00 5.43
N PHE A 140 -22.24 4.56 5.05
CA PHE A 140 -22.53 4.85 3.65
C PHE A 140 -21.89 6.20 3.28
N THR A 141 -20.92 6.17 2.36
CA THR A 141 -20.17 7.38 1.96
C THR A 141 -21.03 8.37 1.19
N GLY A 142 -22.09 7.90 0.53
CA GLY A 142 -23.00 8.72 -0.28
C GLY A 142 -22.39 9.21 -1.60
N MET A 143 -21.15 8.83 -1.90
CA MET A 143 -20.40 9.32 -3.07
C MET A 143 -20.21 8.25 -4.15
N SER A 144 -20.26 6.97 -3.79
CA SER A 144 -20.05 5.83 -4.70
C SER A 144 -20.59 4.54 -4.07
N TYR A 145 -20.54 3.43 -4.82
CA TYR A 145 -20.70 2.05 -4.28
C TYR A 145 -19.50 1.62 -3.42
N ASP A 146 -18.45 2.43 -3.38
CA ASP A 146 -17.35 2.24 -2.46
C ASP A 146 -17.71 2.68 -1.03
N ASN A 147 -17.86 1.68 -0.16
CA ASN A 147 -18.07 1.83 1.27
C ASN A 147 -16.80 1.68 2.12
N THR A 148 -15.67 1.27 1.51
CA THR A 148 -14.41 1.01 2.22
C THR A 148 -13.46 2.20 2.05
N ILE A 149 -13.64 3.01 0.99
CA ILE A 149 -12.92 4.26 0.65
C ILE A 149 -11.47 4.03 0.25
N GLY A 150 -10.75 3.15 0.96
CA GLY A 150 -9.34 2.88 0.71
C GLY A 150 -8.82 1.71 1.54
N LEU A 151 -7.52 1.47 1.37
CA LEU A 151 -6.78 0.53 2.19
C LEU A 151 -6.47 1.14 3.56
N GLY A 152 -6.39 0.27 4.57
CA GLY A 152 -6.05 0.67 5.94
C GLY A 152 -5.77 -0.53 6.82
N ALA A 153 -5.56 -0.28 8.11
CA ALA A 153 -5.20 -1.33 9.06
C ALA A 153 -6.29 -2.41 9.26
N ASP A 154 -7.54 -2.05 8.96
CA ASP A 154 -8.74 -2.91 9.05
C ASP A 154 -9.34 -3.27 7.68
N SER A 155 -8.68 -2.86 6.59
CA SER A 155 -9.11 -3.13 5.21
C SER A 155 -7.88 -3.35 4.31
N TRP A 156 -7.37 -4.58 4.29
CA TRP A 156 -6.13 -4.94 3.58
C TRP A 156 -6.29 -5.16 2.08
N ARG A 157 -7.54 -5.19 1.62
CA ARG A 157 -7.92 -5.24 0.21
C ARG A 157 -9.15 -4.35 0.06
N HIS A 158 -9.20 -3.59 -1.03
CA HIS A 158 -10.20 -2.58 -1.30
C HIS A 158 -10.65 -2.68 -2.75
N VAL A 159 -11.93 -2.48 -3.04
CA VAL A 159 -12.49 -2.40 -4.38
C VAL A 159 -12.99 -0.98 -4.61
N ALA A 160 -12.31 -0.27 -5.51
CA ALA A 160 -12.70 1.06 -5.97
C ALA A 160 -13.73 0.95 -7.10
N PHE A 161 -14.64 1.93 -7.13
CA PHE A 161 -15.64 2.13 -8.17
C PHE A 161 -15.46 3.53 -8.74
N ILE A 162 -14.93 3.62 -9.96
CA ILE A 162 -14.52 4.88 -10.60
C ILE A 162 -15.42 5.13 -11.80
N GLU A 163 -16.24 6.16 -11.68
CA GLU A 163 -17.19 6.58 -12.72
C GLU A 163 -16.55 7.69 -13.56
N GLN A 164 -16.57 7.53 -14.89
CA GLN A 164 -16.02 8.52 -15.82
C GLN A 164 -16.95 8.72 -17.02
N ASP A 165 -17.19 9.98 -17.38
CA ASP A 165 -17.86 10.40 -18.61
C ASP A 165 -16.94 10.22 -19.84
N LYS A 166 -16.41 9.01 -20.02
CA LYS A 166 -15.54 8.62 -21.12
C LYS A 166 -16.05 7.28 -21.69
N PRO A 167 -16.20 7.13 -23.01
CA PRO A 167 -16.57 5.84 -23.57
C PRO A 167 -15.49 4.81 -23.26
N LEU A 168 -15.88 3.60 -22.85
CA LEU A 168 -14.93 2.51 -22.73
C LEU A 168 -14.56 2.05 -24.15
N ALA A 169 -13.29 2.19 -24.52
CA ALA A 169 -12.81 1.75 -25.83
C ALA A 169 -13.23 0.29 -26.08
N GLY A 170 -13.98 0.05 -27.17
CA GLY A 170 -14.45 -1.28 -27.55
C GLY A 170 -15.75 -1.79 -26.87
N GLN A 171 -16.30 -1.13 -25.85
CA GLN A 171 -17.62 -1.47 -25.31
C GLN A 171 -18.67 -0.43 -25.70
N VAL A 172 -19.61 -0.84 -26.56
CA VAL A 172 -20.84 -0.08 -26.83
C VAL A 172 -21.79 -0.35 -25.67
N THR A 173 -21.79 0.49 -24.65
CA THR A 173 -22.75 0.39 -23.55
C THR A 173 -24.14 0.77 -24.05
N GLY A 174 -24.99 -0.24 -24.24
CA GLY A 174 -26.45 -0.15 -24.28
C GLY A 174 -27.08 0.97 -25.11
N GLY A 175 -27.39 0.70 -26.38
CA GLY A 175 -28.56 1.26 -27.09
C GLY A 175 -28.66 2.77 -27.35
N VAL A 176 -27.74 3.61 -26.84
CA VAL A 176 -27.76 5.05 -27.10
C VAL A 176 -26.91 5.34 -28.33
N THR A 177 -27.57 5.60 -29.46
CA THR A 177 -26.95 6.07 -30.70
C THR A 177 -27.21 7.57 -30.87
N GLY A 178 -26.19 8.38 -31.12
CA GLY A 178 -26.33 9.81 -31.40
C GLY A 178 -25.24 10.69 -30.78
N GLU A 179 -25.39 12.01 -30.89
CA GLU A 179 -24.50 13.01 -30.28
C GLU A 179 -24.55 12.99 -28.73
N ASP A 180 -25.58 12.34 -28.16
CA ASP A 180 -25.75 12.05 -26.73
C ASP A 180 -25.09 10.73 -26.28
N ALA A 181 -24.34 10.04 -27.15
CA ALA A 181 -23.56 8.84 -26.81
C ALA A 181 -22.28 9.19 -26.02
N GLN A 182 -22.41 10.05 -25.02
CA GLN A 182 -21.41 10.22 -23.98
C GLN A 182 -21.43 8.93 -23.15
N GLY A 183 -20.64 7.95 -23.57
CA GLY A 183 -20.54 6.68 -22.86
C GLY A 183 -20.00 6.95 -21.46
N MET A 184 -20.76 6.57 -20.44
CA MET A 184 -20.24 6.41 -19.09
C MET A 184 -19.45 5.11 -19.06
N ARG A 185 -18.21 5.16 -18.56
CA ARG A 185 -17.46 3.95 -18.20
C ARG A 185 -17.35 3.84 -16.70
N TRP A 186 -17.49 2.62 -16.23
CA TRP A 186 -17.34 2.27 -14.82
C TRP A 186 -16.13 1.36 -14.69
N LEU A 187 -15.07 1.85 -14.05
CA LEU A 187 -13.86 1.08 -13.79
C LEU A 187 -13.94 0.53 -12.36
N MET A 188 -13.81 -0.78 -12.24
CA MET A 188 -13.71 -1.46 -10.95
C MET A 188 -12.31 -2.02 -10.78
N ALA A 189 -11.66 -1.74 -9.66
CA ALA A 189 -10.30 -2.22 -9.40
C ALA A 189 -10.15 -2.66 -7.96
N SER A 190 -9.58 -3.86 -7.76
CA SER A 190 -9.29 -4.36 -6.43
C SER A 190 -7.84 -4.08 -6.04
N ASP A 191 -7.63 -3.09 -5.18
CA ASP A 191 -6.33 -2.67 -4.68
C ASP A 191 -5.84 -3.50 -3.47
N VAL A 192 -4.53 -3.61 -3.31
CA VAL A 192 -3.83 -4.39 -2.27
C VAL A 192 -2.37 -3.93 -2.10
N CYS A 193 -1.73 -4.33 -1.00
CA CYS A 193 -0.27 -4.20 -0.86
C CYS A 193 0.48 -4.81 -2.05
N LYS A 194 1.46 -4.08 -2.56
CA LYS A 194 2.22 -4.45 -3.77
C LYS A 194 3.32 -5.48 -3.57
N HIS A 195 3.72 -5.75 -2.32
CA HIS A 195 4.85 -6.64 -2.00
C HIS A 195 6.10 -6.36 -2.89
N CYS A 196 6.47 -5.08 -2.93
CA CYS A 196 7.57 -4.50 -3.73
C CYS A 196 8.85 -5.30 -3.61
N THR A 197 9.60 -5.49 -4.70
CA THR A 197 10.94 -6.10 -4.64
C THR A 197 11.82 -5.31 -3.69
N GLU A 198 11.91 -4.00 -3.89
CA GLU A 198 12.58 -3.06 -3.00
C GLU A 198 11.54 -2.40 -2.10
N ALA A 199 11.43 -2.87 -0.86
CA ALA A 199 10.35 -2.51 0.04
C ALA A 199 10.78 -1.45 1.06
N ALA A 200 10.48 -0.19 0.78
CA ALA A 200 10.76 0.93 1.69
C ALA A 200 10.25 0.68 3.13
N CYS A 201 9.07 0.09 3.27
CA CYS A 201 8.49 -0.23 4.57
C CYS A 201 9.36 -1.19 5.40
N LEU A 202 10.04 -2.14 4.75
CA LEU A 202 10.99 -3.07 5.38
C LEU A 202 12.25 -2.30 5.78
N ASP A 203 12.81 -1.49 4.88
CA ASP A 203 14.06 -0.76 5.09
C ASP A 203 14.03 0.20 6.28
N VAL A 204 12.88 0.86 6.51
CA VAL A 204 12.73 1.86 7.57
C VAL A 204 12.28 1.28 8.91
N CYS A 205 11.99 -0.02 8.98
CA CYS A 205 11.46 -0.65 10.19
C CYS A 205 12.57 -0.83 11.25
N PRO A 206 12.56 -0.07 12.36
CA PRO A 206 13.66 -0.13 13.33
C PRO A 206 13.63 -1.39 14.20
N THR A 207 12.48 -2.06 14.30
CA THR A 207 12.31 -3.28 15.10
C THR A 207 12.58 -4.56 14.32
N GLY A 208 12.63 -4.49 12.98
CA GLY A 208 12.65 -5.68 12.12
C GLY A 208 11.32 -6.45 12.10
N SER A 209 10.20 -5.83 12.51
CA SER A 209 8.88 -6.48 12.45
C SER A 209 8.41 -6.74 11.01
N LEU A 210 8.82 -5.88 10.06
CA LEU A 210 8.59 -6.12 8.63
C LEU A 210 9.74 -6.96 8.07
N PHE A 211 9.40 -8.10 7.46
CA PHE A 211 10.39 -9.04 6.93
C PHE A 211 9.97 -9.61 5.57
N ARG A 212 10.94 -10.19 4.88
CA ARG A 212 10.74 -10.91 3.61
C ARG A 212 10.58 -12.41 3.90
N THR A 213 9.55 -13.01 3.31
CA THR A 213 9.34 -14.47 3.34
C THR A 213 10.16 -15.16 2.26
N GLU A 214 10.22 -16.49 2.33
CA GLU A 214 10.78 -17.36 1.29
C GLU A 214 10.03 -17.27 -0.04
N PHE A 215 8.78 -16.78 -0.04
CA PHE A 215 7.99 -16.56 -1.26
C PHE A 215 8.21 -15.17 -1.88
N GLY A 216 9.15 -14.38 -1.33
CA GLY A 216 9.43 -13.02 -1.78
C GLY A 216 8.41 -11.97 -1.32
N THR A 217 7.50 -12.34 -0.42
CA THR A 217 6.44 -11.45 0.09
C THR A 217 6.92 -10.67 1.32
N VAL A 218 6.50 -9.41 1.45
CA VAL A 218 6.72 -8.62 2.68
C VAL A 218 5.59 -8.87 3.67
N VAL A 219 5.88 -9.19 4.93
CA VAL A 219 4.89 -9.49 5.98
C VAL A 219 5.23 -8.72 7.26
N VAL A 220 4.21 -8.37 8.05
CA VAL A 220 4.36 -7.78 9.40
C VAL A 220 4.29 -8.90 10.44
N GLN A 221 5.28 -8.96 11.32
CA GLN A 221 5.25 -9.75 12.56
C GLN A 221 4.61 -8.92 13.66
N GLU A 222 3.37 -9.27 13.98
CA GLU A 222 2.48 -8.51 14.88
C GLU A 222 2.93 -8.51 16.35
N ASP A 223 3.74 -9.49 16.76
CA ASP A 223 4.29 -9.65 18.10
C ASP A 223 5.58 -8.83 18.32
N ILE A 224 6.30 -8.51 17.25
CA ILE A 224 7.51 -7.67 17.27
C ILE A 224 7.18 -6.19 17.03
N CYS A 225 6.06 -5.91 16.34
CA CYS A 225 5.67 -4.54 16.02
C CYS A 225 5.40 -3.71 17.28
N ASN A 226 6.12 -2.59 17.43
CA ASN A 226 5.93 -1.66 18.54
C ASN A 226 5.09 -0.41 18.17
N GLY A 227 4.56 -0.35 16.95
CA GLY A 227 3.71 0.76 16.53
C GLY A 227 4.41 2.09 16.24
N CYS A 228 5.72 2.11 15.96
CA CYS A 228 6.43 3.38 15.68
C CYS A 228 5.95 4.12 14.41
N GLY A 229 5.29 3.41 13.47
CA GLY A 229 4.66 4.02 12.31
C GLY A 229 5.58 4.47 11.18
N TYR A 230 6.90 4.28 11.26
CA TYR A 230 7.84 4.77 10.23
C TYR A 230 7.57 4.22 8.83
N CYS A 231 7.06 2.99 8.77
CA CYS A 231 6.68 2.33 7.53
C CYS A 231 5.45 2.93 6.84
N VAL A 232 4.58 3.64 7.56
CA VAL A 232 3.35 4.26 7.00
C VAL A 232 3.71 5.34 5.97
N PRO A 233 4.43 6.43 6.31
CA PRO A 233 4.82 7.45 5.32
C PRO A 233 5.89 6.97 4.34
N ALA A 234 6.61 5.88 4.64
CA ALA A 234 7.64 5.35 3.76
C ALA A 234 7.08 4.56 2.56
N CYS A 235 5.84 4.05 2.66
CA CYS A 235 5.21 3.29 1.60
C CYS A 235 4.78 4.21 0.45
N PRO A 236 5.34 4.04 -0.77
CA PRO A 236 4.98 4.91 -1.90
C PRO A 236 3.51 4.73 -2.34
N TYR A 237 2.89 3.62 -1.97
CA TYR A 237 1.50 3.29 -2.31
C TYR A 237 0.49 3.57 -1.20
N GLY A 238 0.93 3.97 0.01
CA GLY A 238 0.02 4.27 1.12
C GLY A 238 -0.82 3.09 1.64
N VAL A 239 -0.39 1.84 1.44
CA VAL A 239 -1.19 0.62 1.73
C VAL A 239 -1.02 0.03 3.13
N ILE A 240 -0.10 0.55 3.92
CA ILE A 240 0.18 0.10 5.30
C ILE A 240 -0.21 1.21 6.26
N ASP A 241 -0.97 0.86 7.29
CA ASP A 241 -1.50 1.83 8.24
C ASP A 241 -1.49 1.29 9.68
N GLN A 242 -1.59 2.18 10.65
CA GLN A 242 -1.67 1.85 12.08
C GLN A 242 -3.11 1.62 12.51
N ARG A 243 -3.37 0.50 13.19
CA ARG A 243 -4.72 0.25 13.73
C ARG A 243 -4.96 1.13 14.95
N HIS A 244 -6.10 1.82 14.94
CA HIS A 244 -6.56 2.55 16.10
C HIS A 244 -6.88 1.58 17.25
N GLY A 245 -6.25 1.77 18.40
CA GLY A 245 -6.42 0.93 19.59
C GLY A 245 -5.25 -0.02 19.85
N ASP A 246 -4.83 -0.81 18.85
CA ASP A 246 -3.67 -1.71 19.02
C ASP A 246 -2.31 -1.03 18.78
N GLY A 247 -2.30 0.09 18.03
CA GLY A 247 -1.12 0.90 17.73
C GLY A 247 -0.12 0.27 16.75
N ARG A 248 -0.26 -1.02 16.44
CA ARG A 248 0.57 -1.76 15.48
C ARG A 248 0.12 -1.46 14.05
N VAL A 249 1.03 -1.74 13.13
CA VAL A 249 0.79 -1.56 11.69
C VAL A 249 0.27 -2.85 11.06
N TRP A 250 -0.60 -2.70 10.08
CA TRP A 250 -1.21 -3.82 9.38
C TRP A 250 -1.29 -3.55 7.88
N LYS A 251 -1.24 -4.62 7.10
CA LYS A 251 -1.36 -4.64 5.64
C LYS A 251 -1.57 -6.07 5.17
N CYS A 252 -1.88 -6.24 3.88
CA CYS A 252 -1.90 -7.56 3.26
C CYS A 252 -0.56 -8.32 3.44
N THR A 253 -0.68 -9.61 3.73
CA THR A 253 0.42 -10.56 3.96
C THR A 253 0.64 -11.52 2.78
N LEU A 254 -0.05 -11.30 1.65
CA LEU A 254 -0.23 -12.28 0.57
C LEU A 254 -0.78 -13.64 1.05
N CYS A 255 -1.48 -13.66 2.21
CA CYS A 255 -1.89 -14.88 2.91
C CYS A 255 -0.72 -15.86 3.12
N TYR A 256 0.41 -15.35 3.64
CA TYR A 256 1.62 -16.13 3.92
C TYR A 256 1.34 -17.48 4.60
N ASP A 257 0.46 -17.48 5.60
CA ASP A 257 -0.03 -18.67 6.31
C ASP A 257 -0.69 -19.73 5.39
N ARG A 258 -1.38 -19.30 4.33
CA ARG A 258 -1.93 -20.20 3.30
C ARG A 258 -0.84 -20.70 2.36
N LEU A 259 0.13 -19.85 2.03
CA LEU A 259 1.24 -20.21 1.13
C LEU A 259 2.12 -21.32 1.73
N GLU A 260 2.40 -21.25 3.03
CA GLU A 260 3.19 -22.25 3.75
C GLU A 260 2.61 -23.67 3.61
N VAL A 261 1.29 -23.79 3.46
CA VAL A 261 0.58 -25.06 3.28
C VAL A 261 0.13 -25.31 1.84
N GLY A 262 0.70 -24.59 0.87
CA GLY A 262 0.43 -24.77 -0.55
C GLY A 262 -0.98 -24.38 -0.99
N GLN A 263 -1.65 -23.51 -0.24
CA GLN A 263 -2.97 -23.00 -0.59
C GLN A 263 -2.90 -21.61 -1.24
N GLN A 264 -3.76 -21.39 -2.24
CA GLN A 264 -3.93 -20.06 -2.83
C GLN A 264 -4.53 -19.06 -1.81
N PRO A 265 -4.20 -17.75 -1.89
CA PRO A 265 -4.75 -16.70 -1.05
C PRO A 265 -6.28 -16.60 -1.09
N ALA A 266 -6.88 -16.15 0.02
CA ALA A 266 -8.34 -16.12 0.18
C ALA A 266 -9.03 -15.21 -0.86
N CYS A 267 -8.47 -14.03 -1.12
CA CYS A 267 -9.02 -13.07 -2.07
C CYS A 267 -8.96 -13.56 -3.53
N ALA A 268 -7.89 -14.27 -3.93
CA ALA A 268 -7.78 -14.89 -5.24
C ALA A 268 -8.78 -16.04 -5.38
N LYS A 269 -8.86 -16.92 -4.38
CA LYS A 269 -9.83 -18.03 -4.36
C LYS A 269 -11.29 -17.58 -4.48
N ALA A 270 -11.61 -16.43 -3.90
CA ALA A 270 -12.97 -15.90 -3.85
C ALA A 270 -13.37 -15.12 -5.11
N CYS A 271 -12.42 -14.81 -6.01
CA CYS A 271 -12.70 -13.99 -7.18
C CYS A 271 -13.51 -14.80 -8.22
N PRO A 272 -14.76 -14.42 -8.53
CA PRO A 272 -15.61 -15.22 -9.42
C PRO A 272 -15.26 -15.08 -10.91
N THR A 273 -14.51 -14.04 -11.29
CA THR A 273 -14.17 -13.72 -12.67
C THR A 273 -12.69 -13.93 -12.99
N ASP A 274 -11.91 -14.49 -12.05
CA ASP A 274 -10.45 -14.59 -12.14
C ASP A 274 -9.76 -13.24 -12.45
N SER A 275 -10.38 -12.13 -12.02
CA SER A 275 -9.75 -10.80 -12.04
C SER A 275 -8.49 -10.79 -11.17
N ILE A 276 -8.49 -11.52 -10.05
CA ILE A 276 -7.32 -11.68 -9.18
C ILE A 276 -6.73 -13.05 -9.44
N GLN A 277 -5.59 -13.09 -10.11
CA GLN A 277 -4.86 -14.31 -10.41
C GLN A 277 -3.66 -14.45 -9.48
N PHE A 278 -3.37 -15.68 -9.06
CA PHE A 278 -2.29 -16.00 -8.14
C PHE A 278 -1.41 -17.11 -8.72
N GLY A 279 -0.10 -17.04 -8.47
CA GLY A 279 0.86 -18.03 -8.95
C GLY A 279 2.31 -17.55 -8.86
N PRO A 280 3.25 -18.30 -9.46
CA PRO A 280 4.63 -17.86 -9.65
C PRO A 280 4.67 -16.54 -10.43
N LEU A 281 5.43 -15.57 -9.93
CA LEU A 281 5.40 -14.19 -10.45
C LEU A 281 5.79 -14.09 -11.92
N ASP A 282 6.78 -14.88 -12.37
CA ASP A 282 7.24 -14.84 -13.76
C ASP A 282 6.16 -15.35 -14.73
N GLU A 283 5.46 -16.43 -14.38
CA GLU A 283 4.32 -16.94 -15.17
C GLU A 283 3.16 -15.93 -15.24
N LEU A 284 2.92 -15.21 -14.14
CA LEU A 284 1.91 -14.15 -14.10
C LEU A 284 2.30 -12.98 -15.02
N ARG A 285 3.57 -12.59 -15.04
CA ARG A 285 4.08 -11.52 -15.91
C ARG A 285 3.93 -11.87 -17.39
N GLU A 286 4.30 -13.09 -17.78
CA GLU A 286 4.10 -13.58 -19.15
C GLU A 286 2.62 -13.53 -19.56
N ARG A 287 1.73 -14.02 -18.69
CA ARG A 287 0.28 -14.00 -18.94
C ARG A 287 -0.27 -12.59 -19.08
N ALA A 288 0.22 -11.66 -18.26
CA ALA A 288 -0.19 -10.27 -18.30
C ALA A 288 0.27 -9.56 -19.58
N ALA A 289 1.49 -9.84 -20.04
CA ALA A 289 2.00 -9.33 -21.32
C ALA A 289 1.12 -9.79 -22.48
N LEU A 290 0.77 -11.07 -22.53
CA LEU A 290 -0.17 -11.58 -23.54
C LEU A 290 -1.55 -10.93 -23.43
N ARG A 291 -2.04 -10.69 -22.22
CA ARG A 291 -3.36 -10.11 -21.98
C ARG A 291 -3.43 -8.65 -22.44
N VAL A 292 -2.38 -7.84 -22.20
CA VAL A 292 -2.37 -6.45 -22.66
C VAL A 292 -2.31 -6.38 -24.19
N ASP A 293 -1.54 -7.26 -24.84
CA ASP A 293 -1.49 -7.34 -26.31
C ASP A 293 -2.87 -7.68 -26.89
N GLN A 294 -3.59 -8.65 -26.31
CA GLN A 294 -4.95 -9.00 -26.70
C GLN A 294 -5.94 -7.82 -26.58
N LEU A 295 -5.80 -7.01 -25.53
CA LEU A 295 -6.64 -5.83 -25.33
C LEU A 295 -6.32 -4.74 -26.36
N HIS A 296 -5.05 -4.54 -26.68
CA HIS A 296 -4.62 -3.62 -27.74
C HIS A 296 -5.16 -4.06 -29.11
N GLU A 297 -5.08 -5.35 -29.43
CA GLU A 297 -5.67 -5.92 -30.65
C GLU A 297 -7.20 -5.75 -30.70
N ALA A 298 -7.87 -5.81 -29.55
CA ALA A 298 -9.30 -5.56 -29.41
C ALA A 298 -9.69 -4.06 -29.44
N GLY A 299 -8.72 -3.16 -29.64
CA GLY A 299 -8.94 -1.71 -29.74
C GLY A 299 -8.91 -0.96 -28.40
N VAL A 300 -8.54 -1.62 -27.30
CA VAL A 300 -8.37 -1.00 -25.97
C VAL A 300 -6.92 -0.53 -25.81
N THR A 301 -6.50 0.43 -26.62
CA THR A 301 -5.09 0.86 -26.73
C THR A 301 -4.54 1.50 -25.45
N GLU A 302 -5.40 1.98 -24.56
CA GLU A 302 -5.01 2.60 -23.29
C GLU A 302 -4.61 1.58 -22.21
N ALA A 303 -4.88 0.28 -22.44
CA ALA A 303 -4.54 -0.77 -21.49
C ALA A 303 -3.03 -0.81 -21.24
N ARG A 304 -2.64 -0.97 -19.98
CA ARG A 304 -1.23 -0.94 -19.56
C ARG A 304 -0.99 -1.84 -18.35
N LEU A 305 0.24 -2.29 -18.20
CA LEU A 305 0.68 -3.03 -17.02
C LEU A 305 1.35 -2.08 -16.02
N TYR A 306 0.92 -2.14 -14.77
CA TYR A 306 1.38 -1.29 -13.67
C TYR A 306 2.05 -2.14 -12.59
N GLY A 307 3.27 -1.79 -12.17
CA GLY A 307 4.10 -2.57 -11.23
C GLY A 307 4.72 -3.84 -11.83
N HIS A 308 4.58 -4.05 -13.14
CA HIS A 308 5.07 -5.23 -13.85
C HIS A 308 6.60 -5.22 -14.06
N ASP A 309 7.16 -4.05 -14.39
CA ASP A 309 8.55 -3.87 -14.83
C ASP A 309 9.55 -4.06 -13.67
N PRO A 310 10.45 -5.06 -13.73
CA PRO A 310 11.50 -5.25 -12.72
C PRO A 310 12.52 -4.10 -12.63
N GLN A 311 12.54 -3.18 -13.59
CA GLN A 311 13.45 -2.03 -13.63
C GLN A 311 12.79 -0.73 -13.18
N ASP A 312 11.55 -0.78 -12.68
CA ASP A 312 10.87 0.39 -12.14
C ASP A 312 11.52 0.90 -10.83
N GLY A 313 10.98 2.00 -10.30
CA GLY A 313 11.49 2.66 -9.10
C GLY A 313 11.46 1.84 -7.81
N VAL A 314 10.78 0.68 -7.80
CA VAL A 314 10.69 -0.27 -6.67
C VAL A 314 11.19 -1.68 -7.02
N GLY A 315 11.82 -1.86 -8.18
CA GLY A 315 12.32 -3.16 -8.66
C GLY A 315 11.22 -4.14 -9.10
N GLY A 316 10.04 -3.63 -9.43
CA GLY A 316 8.83 -4.37 -9.72
C GLY A 316 8.05 -4.80 -8.49
N ASP A 317 6.77 -5.11 -8.67
CA ASP A 317 5.87 -5.51 -7.61
C ASP A 317 5.59 -7.02 -7.59
N GLY A 318 5.36 -7.54 -6.38
CA GLY A 318 4.81 -8.88 -6.19
C GLY A 318 3.30 -8.95 -6.45
N ALA A 319 2.61 -7.81 -6.43
CA ALA A 319 1.21 -7.68 -6.85
C ALA A 319 1.08 -6.52 -7.82
N PHE A 320 0.83 -6.83 -9.09
CA PHE A 320 0.81 -5.89 -10.19
C PHE A 320 -0.53 -5.98 -10.97
N PHE A 321 -0.78 -4.99 -11.84
CA PHE A 321 -2.13 -4.72 -12.36
C PHE A 321 -2.12 -4.54 -13.87
N LEU A 322 -3.20 -4.99 -14.53
CA LEU A 322 -3.60 -4.46 -15.83
C LEU A 322 -4.62 -3.37 -15.59
N LEU A 323 -4.32 -2.16 -16.05
CA LEU A 323 -5.18 -0.98 -15.93
C LEU A 323 -5.72 -0.60 -17.30
N LEU A 324 -6.96 -0.10 -17.36
CA LEU A 324 -7.60 0.39 -18.58
C LEU A 324 -7.46 1.92 -18.79
N ASP A 325 -6.74 2.59 -17.91
CA ASP A 325 -6.52 4.05 -17.90
C ASP A 325 -5.19 4.35 -17.18
N GLU A 326 -4.86 5.63 -17.01
CA GLU A 326 -3.69 6.03 -16.24
C GLU A 326 -3.77 5.56 -14.77
N PRO A 327 -2.64 5.20 -14.12
CA PRO A 327 -2.62 4.77 -12.71
C PRO A 327 -3.30 5.77 -11.75
N GLU A 328 -3.17 7.05 -12.00
CA GLU A 328 -3.73 8.13 -11.18
C GLU A 328 -5.26 8.09 -11.10
N VAL A 329 -5.91 7.57 -12.13
CA VAL A 329 -7.38 7.38 -12.15
C VAL A 329 -7.83 6.35 -11.12
N TYR A 330 -6.96 5.39 -10.82
CA TYR A 330 -7.15 4.38 -9.78
C TYR A 330 -6.61 4.82 -8.42
N GLY A 331 -6.14 6.07 -8.28
CA GLY A 331 -5.49 6.56 -7.06
C GLY A 331 -4.07 6.01 -6.86
N LEU A 332 -3.47 5.41 -7.88
CA LEU A 332 -2.12 4.85 -7.83
C LEU A 332 -1.08 5.90 -8.24
N PRO A 333 0.10 5.93 -7.59
CA PRO A 333 1.19 6.82 -8.00
C PRO A 333 1.72 6.41 -9.39
N PRO A 334 1.99 7.34 -10.32
CA PRO A 334 2.40 6.99 -11.68
C PRO A 334 3.80 6.36 -11.77
N ASP A 335 4.74 6.84 -10.96
CA ASP A 335 6.14 6.38 -10.93
C ASP A 335 6.60 6.22 -9.46
N PRO A 336 6.18 5.15 -8.77
CA PRO A 336 6.55 4.92 -7.38
C PRO A 336 8.04 4.62 -7.28
N VAL A 337 8.71 5.29 -6.34
CA VAL A 337 10.13 5.08 -6.03
C VAL A 337 10.32 4.72 -4.58
N VAL A 338 11.27 3.84 -4.28
CA VAL A 338 11.62 3.54 -2.88
C VAL A 338 12.16 4.80 -2.21
N THR A 339 11.56 5.16 -1.07
CA THR A 339 11.94 6.37 -0.31
C THR A 339 13.36 6.30 0.27
N THR A 340 13.93 5.10 0.40
CA THR A 340 15.31 4.85 0.87
C THR A 340 16.35 4.85 -0.25
N ARG A 341 15.94 4.91 -1.54
CA ARG A 341 16.84 4.81 -2.71
C ARG A 341 18.02 5.78 -2.64
N ASP A 342 17.74 7.04 -2.32
CA ASP A 342 18.74 8.11 -2.34
C ASP A 342 19.53 8.21 -1.02
N LEU A 343 19.19 7.42 0.00
CA LEU A 343 19.78 7.47 1.34
C LEU A 343 21.31 7.25 1.34
N PRO A 344 21.87 6.25 0.63
CA PRO A 344 23.32 6.06 0.57
C PRO A 344 24.06 7.26 -0.05
N ARG A 345 23.47 7.88 -1.08
CA ARG A 345 24.04 9.07 -1.74
C ARG A 345 24.00 10.27 -0.79
N MET A 346 22.88 10.47 -0.09
CA MET A 346 22.74 11.54 0.90
C MET A 346 23.78 11.41 2.02
N TRP A 347 23.97 10.20 2.57
CA TRP A 347 25.00 9.97 3.60
C TRP A 347 26.43 10.21 3.11
N LYS A 348 26.74 9.82 1.86
CA LYS A 348 28.05 10.13 1.25
C LYS A 348 28.27 11.64 1.13
N LEU A 349 27.27 12.39 0.67
CA LEU A 349 27.36 13.85 0.55
C LEU A 349 27.51 14.53 1.91
N THR A 350 26.74 14.09 2.91
CA THR A 350 26.86 14.59 4.30
C THR A 350 28.24 14.31 4.88
N ALA A 351 28.80 13.12 4.66
CA ALA A 351 30.16 12.79 5.10
C ALA A 351 31.20 13.69 4.43
N VAL A 352 31.11 13.91 3.12
CA VAL A 352 32.00 14.83 2.38
C VAL A 352 31.90 16.26 2.92
N ALA A 353 30.68 16.75 3.20
CA ALA A 353 30.47 18.07 3.76
C ALA A 353 31.07 18.20 5.18
N ALA A 354 30.86 17.20 6.04
CA ALA A 354 31.41 17.16 7.39
C ALA A 354 32.95 17.16 7.39
N VAL A 355 33.58 16.35 6.53
CA VAL A 355 35.04 16.31 6.37
C VAL A 355 35.57 17.65 5.86
N SER A 356 34.89 18.26 4.88
CA SER A 356 35.28 19.56 4.32
C SER A 356 35.20 20.67 5.37
N LEU A 357 34.17 20.66 6.21
CA LEU A 357 34.02 21.60 7.32
C LEU A 357 35.13 21.41 8.36
N ALA A 358 35.39 20.16 8.77
CA ALA A 358 36.45 19.85 9.72
C ALA A 358 37.84 20.25 9.20
N ALA A 359 38.13 19.98 7.93
CA ALA A 359 39.38 20.37 7.29
C ALA A 359 39.54 21.91 7.23
N SER A 360 38.44 22.62 6.93
CA SER A 360 38.44 24.09 6.89
C SER A 360 38.71 24.70 8.28
N VAL A 361 38.09 24.14 9.32
CA VAL A 361 38.33 24.52 10.71
C VAL A 361 39.78 24.24 11.10
N ALA A 362 40.29 23.04 10.83
CA ALA A 362 41.68 22.67 11.12
C ALA A 362 42.68 23.59 10.40
N ALA A 363 42.45 23.90 9.12
CA ALA A 363 43.27 24.82 8.35
C ALA A 363 43.26 26.24 8.93
N ALA A 364 42.10 26.72 9.40
CA ALA A 364 42.00 28.02 10.06
C ALA A 364 42.82 28.08 11.36
N PHE A 365 42.78 27.03 12.18
CA PHE A 365 43.58 26.95 13.40
C PHE A 365 45.08 26.79 13.11
N ALA A 366 45.47 25.96 12.14
CA ALA A 366 46.87 25.79 11.74
C ALA A 366 47.49 27.11 11.21
N ARG A 367 46.74 27.88 10.41
CA ARG A 367 47.18 29.21 9.94
C ARG A 367 47.34 30.22 11.07
N ARG A 368 46.53 30.11 12.13
CA ARG A 368 46.65 30.98 13.32
C ARG A 368 47.86 30.61 14.18
N ALA A 369 48.20 29.32 14.31
CA ALA A 369 49.34 28.87 15.11
C ALA A 369 50.71 29.16 14.46
N GLY A 370 50.75 29.35 13.13
CA GLY A 370 51.96 29.70 12.39
C GLY A 370 52.24 31.21 12.24
N ARG A 371 51.41 32.08 12.83
CA ARG A 371 51.62 33.54 12.92
C ARG A 371 51.94 33.91 14.35
#